data_AF-A0A3M4K1M7-F1
#
_entry.id   AF-A0A3M4K1M7-F1
#
_cell.length_a   1.000
_cell.length_b   1.000
_cell.length_c   1.000
_cell.angle_alpha   90.00
_cell.angle_beta   90.00
_cell.angle_gamma   90.00
#
_symmetry.space_group_name_H-M   'P 1'
#
loop_
_entity.id
_entity.type
_entity.pdbx_description
1 polymer ?
#
loop_
_entity_poly.entity_id
_entity_poly.type
_entity_poly.pdbx_seq_one_letter_code
_entity_poly.pdbx_strand_id
1 'polypeptide(L)'
;MPLFISRFAELDLIRQPEQQDEPLQAFDAADEYLLSHVAETGLSLESRVLVLNDSFGALAASLARHANVVSSTDSFLAAQGLEKNLARNGMAYDAVPLIPASEPLSGPFDWVLIRIPKTLALLEEQLIRLQGQLAPGARVVAAAMVKHLPRSAGDLLEEYVGPVQASLAVKKARLLFATPHTQEVRTSPYPTRYTLDEPAIELLNHANVFCRDGLDIGTRALLPYLPKNLGAARVADLGCGNGVLAIASALDNPDAHYTLVDESYMAVQSAAENWRAHLGERDVVLRAADGLDTQQPDSLDVVLCNPPFHQQQVVGDFLAWRMFLQARAALVTGGALYIVGNRHLGYHTKLSRLFRGVEQVAATPKFVILKARK
;
A
#
# COMPACT_ATOMS: atom_id res chain seq x y z
N MET A 1 -6.46 16.49 18.16
CA MET A 1 -7.44 15.84 17.27
C MET A 1 -8.58 15.31 18.15
N PRO A 2 -9.82 15.18 17.64
CA PRO A 2 -10.90 14.60 18.44
C PRO A 2 -10.61 13.12 18.75
N LEU A 3 -10.99 12.69 19.94
CA LEU A 3 -10.99 11.27 20.32
C LEU A 3 -11.97 10.49 19.45
N PHE A 4 -11.59 9.27 19.08
CA PHE A 4 -12.48 8.31 18.46
C PHE A 4 -13.28 7.58 19.53
N ILE A 5 -14.60 7.78 19.56
CA ILE A 5 -15.47 7.16 20.55
C ILE A 5 -16.36 6.15 19.86
N SER A 6 -16.21 4.88 20.23
CA SER A 6 -17.07 3.78 19.81
C SER A 6 -17.76 3.14 21.02
N ARG A 7 -18.62 2.16 20.79
CA ARG A 7 -19.20 1.34 21.86
C ARG A 7 -18.18 0.46 22.59
N PHE A 8 -16.99 0.27 21.99
CA PHE A 8 -15.96 -0.62 22.52
C PHE A 8 -14.83 0.13 23.22
N ALA A 9 -14.50 1.34 22.78
CA ALA A 9 -13.36 2.09 23.27
C ALA A 9 -13.49 3.60 23.00
N GLU A 10 -12.76 4.37 23.80
CA GLU A 10 -12.39 5.76 23.54
C GLU A 10 -10.89 5.77 23.22
N LEU A 11 -10.52 6.16 22.00
CA LEU A 11 -9.16 6.05 21.48
C LEU A 11 -8.65 7.41 20.99
N ASP A 12 -7.40 7.74 21.35
CA ASP A 12 -6.64 8.82 20.72
C ASP A 12 -5.90 8.25 19.50
N LEU A 13 -6.41 8.56 18.29
CA LEU A 13 -5.91 8.00 17.04
C LEU A 13 -5.21 9.07 16.20
N ILE A 14 -4.03 8.73 15.70
CA ILE A 14 -3.24 9.52 14.77
C ILE A 14 -3.17 8.87 13.39
N ARG A 15 -2.96 9.69 12.37
CA ARG A 15 -2.68 9.22 11.00
C ARG A 15 -1.20 8.91 10.85
N GLN A 16 -0.90 8.01 9.91
CA GLN A 16 0.47 7.67 9.50
C GLN A 16 0.65 7.94 8.00
N PRO A 17 1.69 8.68 7.58
CA PRO A 17 2.64 9.42 8.42
C PRO A 17 2.01 10.57 9.19
N GLU A 18 2.55 10.85 10.37
CA GLU A 18 2.16 12.01 11.17
C GLU A 18 2.53 13.30 10.46
N GLN A 19 1.60 14.26 10.44
CA GLN A 19 1.80 15.58 9.87
C GLN A 19 1.46 16.65 10.89
N GLN A 20 2.24 17.73 10.87
CA GLN A 20 1.90 18.92 11.61
C GLN A 20 0.63 19.55 11.01
N ASP A 21 -0.29 19.96 11.87
CA ASP A 21 -1.57 20.58 11.48
C ASP A 21 -2.44 19.73 10.54
N GLU A 22 -2.39 18.39 10.69
CA GLU A 22 -3.16 17.43 9.90
C GLU A 22 -4.67 17.70 9.97
N PRO A 23 -5.32 18.11 8.85
CA PRO A 23 -6.75 18.40 8.84
C PRO A 23 -7.61 17.13 8.77
N LEU A 24 -7.04 15.99 8.39
CA LEU A 24 -7.77 14.72 8.24
C LEU A 24 -7.74 13.89 9.53
N GLN A 25 -8.76 13.07 9.70
CA GLN A 25 -8.86 12.15 10.85
C GLN A 25 -8.28 10.76 10.51
N ALA A 26 -7.91 10.03 11.56
CA ALA A 26 -7.44 8.64 11.49
C ALA A 26 -8.58 7.61 11.37
N PHE A 27 -9.82 8.09 11.33
CA PHE A 27 -11.03 7.30 11.21
C PHE A 27 -12.07 8.10 10.42
N ASP A 28 -13.11 7.42 9.96
CA ASP A 28 -14.28 8.06 9.37
C ASP A 28 -15.59 7.41 9.85
N ALA A 29 -16.71 7.92 9.34
CA ALA A 29 -18.03 7.43 9.73
C ALA A 29 -18.29 5.96 9.38
N ALA A 30 -17.55 5.37 8.44
CA ALA A 30 -17.68 3.95 8.14
C ALA A 30 -17.04 3.08 9.24
N ASP A 31 -16.03 3.58 9.96
CA ASP A 31 -15.41 2.87 11.09
C ASP A 31 -16.40 2.84 12.26
N GLU A 32 -16.94 4.02 12.58
CA GLU A 32 -17.98 4.18 13.60
C GLU A 32 -19.20 3.28 13.32
N TYR A 33 -19.65 3.26 12.06
CA TYR A 33 -20.86 2.52 11.70
C TYR A 33 -20.64 1.01 11.79
N LEU A 34 -19.48 0.53 11.34
CA LEU A 34 -19.13 -0.88 11.44
C LEU A 34 -19.03 -1.31 12.91
N LEU A 35 -18.34 -0.56 13.77
CA LEU A 35 -18.26 -0.88 15.21
C LEU A 35 -19.62 -0.81 15.90
N SER A 36 -20.47 0.14 15.55
CA SER A 36 -21.82 0.24 16.11
C SER A 36 -22.65 -1.01 15.78
N HIS A 37 -22.57 -1.49 14.54
CA HIS A 37 -23.24 -2.73 14.13
C HIS A 37 -22.71 -3.96 14.87
N VAL A 38 -21.38 -4.09 15.00
CA VAL A 38 -20.77 -5.22 15.74
C VAL A 38 -21.22 -5.21 17.20
N ALA A 39 -21.32 -4.04 17.83
CA ALA A 39 -21.81 -3.90 19.21
C ALA A 39 -23.29 -4.32 19.36
N GLU A 40 -24.14 -3.97 18.40
CA GLU A 40 -25.57 -4.32 18.42
C GLU A 40 -25.82 -5.82 18.20
N THR A 41 -24.95 -6.49 17.46
CA THR A 41 -25.18 -7.88 17.03
C THR A 41 -24.48 -8.92 17.93
N GLY A 42 -23.72 -8.47 18.93
CA GLY A 42 -23.07 -9.30 19.95
C GLY A 42 -21.72 -9.86 19.50
N LEU A 43 -20.64 -9.26 20.01
CA LEU A 43 -19.27 -9.77 19.95
C LEU A 43 -18.90 -10.41 21.30
N SER A 44 -18.07 -11.46 21.29
CA SER A 44 -17.58 -12.11 22.50
C SER A 44 -16.05 -12.19 22.52
N LEU A 45 -15.46 -12.34 23.72
CA LEU A 45 -14.02 -12.48 23.88
C LEU A 45 -13.44 -13.70 23.13
N GLU A 46 -14.24 -14.75 22.95
CA GLU A 46 -13.84 -15.95 22.21
C GLU A 46 -13.88 -15.76 20.69
N SER A 47 -14.59 -14.73 20.19
CA SER A 47 -14.77 -14.51 18.77
C SER A 47 -13.43 -14.22 18.08
N ARG A 48 -13.15 -14.92 16.98
CA ARG A 48 -12.02 -14.63 16.09
C ARG A 48 -12.44 -13.64 15.03
N VAL A 49 -11.85 -12.45 15.06
CA VAL A 49 -12.19 -11.32 14.19
C VAL A 49 -11.03 -11.04 13.25
N LEU A 50 -11.28 -11.09 11.95
CA LEU A 50 -10.36 -10.58 10.94
C LEU A 50 -10.78 -9.18 10.52
N VAL A 51 -9.86 -8.23 10.58
CA VAL A 51 -10.05 -6.87 10.10
C VAL A 51 -9.23 -6.67 8.83
N LEU A 52 -9.87 -6.32 7.72
CA LEU A 52 -9.22 -6.07 6.44
C LEU A 52 -9.18 -4.57 6.12
N ASN A 53 -8.00 -4.10 5.73
CA ASN A 53 -7.73 -2.75 5.22
C ASN A 53 -8.05 -1.62 6.23
N ASP A 54 -7.90 -1.87 7.53
CA ASP A 54 -7.98 -0.83 8.55
C ASP A 54 -6.85 0.18 8.36
N SER A 55 -7.19 1.41 7.99
CA SER A 55 -6.21 2.39 7.50
C SER A 55 -5.26 2.88 8.60
N PHE A 56 -5.73 2.98 9.84
CA PHE A 56 -4.95 3.47 10.97
C PHE A 56 -5.24 2.72 12.27
N GLY A 57 -5.88 1.56 12.21
CA GLY A 57 -6.15 0.73 13.38
C GLY A 57 -7.42 1.10 14.16
N ALA A 58 -8.32 1.90 13.60
CA ALA A 58 -9.53 2.34 14.32
C ALA A 58 -10.44 1.17 14.71
N LEU A 59 -10.58 0.18 13.82
CA LEU A 59 -11.38 -1.01 14.07
C LEU A 59 -10.63 -1.99 14.96
N ALA A 60 -9.40 -2.33 14.57
CA ALA A 60 -8.59 -3.32 15.27
C ALA A 60 -8.30 -2.92 16.71
N ALA A 61 -7.88 -1.68 16.96
CA ALA A 61 -7.60 -1.19 18.31
C ALA A 61 -8.86 -1.09 19.17
N SER A 62 -10.03 -0.77 18.57
CA SER A 62 -11.29 -0.73 19.31
C SER A 62 -11.71 -2.12 19.80
N LEU A 63 -11.43 -3.17 19.01
CA LEU A 63 -11.87 -4.53 19.30
C LEU A 63 -10.83 -5.37 20.06
N ALA A 64 -9.58 -4.90 20.16
CA ALA A 64 -8.45 -5.65 20.72
C ALA A 64 -8.67 -6.21 22.15
N ARG A 65 -9.51 -5.56 22.96
CA ARG A 65 -9.84 -6.01 24.34
C ARG A 65 -11.14 -6.79 24.43
N HIS A 66 -11.83 -6.99 23.31
CA HIS A 66 -13.19 -7.53 23.26
C HIS A 66 -13.32 -8.80 22.41
N ALA A 67 -12.25 -9.18 21.69
CA ALA A 67 -12.20 -10.37 20.84
C ALA A 67 -10.74 -10.75 20.50
N ASN A 68 -10.56 -11.92 19.90
CA ASN A 68 -9.29 -12.33 19.30
C ASN A 68 -9.17 -11.70 17.90
N VAL A 69 -8.55 -10.52 17.83
CA VAL A 69 -8.45 -9.73 16.60
C VAL A 69 -7.16 -10.03 15.84
N VAL A 70 -7.27 -10.17 14.52
CA VAL A 70 -6.14 -10.17 13.57
C VAL A 70 -6.40 -9.09 12.52
N SER A 71 -5.39 -8.30 12.19
CA SER A 71 -5.47 -7.28 11.14
C SER A 71 -4.72 -7.74 9.90
N SER A 72 -5.28 -7.52 8.71
CA SER A 72 -4.57 -7.74 7.46
C SER A 72 -4.72 -6.56 6.51
N THR A 73 -3.61 -6.19 5.89
CA THR A 73 -3.51 -5.00 5.03
C THR A 73 -2.39 -5.17 4.00
N ASP A 74 -2.55 -4.51 2.86
CA ASP A 74 -1.47 -4.38 1.88
C ASP A 74 -0.56 -3.18 2.18
N SER A 75 -0.87 -2.31 3.15
CA SER A 75 -0.09 -1.09 3.42
C SER A 75 0.78 -1.20 4.67
N PHE A 76 2.09 -1.02 4.50
CA PHE A 76 3.04 -0.87 5.60
C PHE A 76 2.71 0.35 6.47
N LEU A 77 2.23 1.45 5.87
CA LEU A 77 1.84 2.64 6.63
C LEU A 77 0.63 2.37 7.53
N ALA A 78 -0.33 1.59 7.06
CA ALA A 78 -1.48 1.18 7.87
C ALA A 78 -1.07 0.27 9.04
N ALA A 79 -0.13 -0.65 8.79
CA ALA A 79 0.47 -1.49 9.83
C ALA A 79 1.16 -0.65 10.93
N GLN A 80 2.04 0.25 10.52
CA GLN A 80 2.71 1.18 11.44
C GLN A 80 1.72 2.10 12.17
N GLY A 81 0.64 2.52 11.49
CA GLY A 81 -0.45 3.28 12.07
C GLY A 81 -1.16 2.54 13.19
N LEU A 82 -1.48 1.25 12.98
CA LEU A 82 -2.05 0.38 14.02
C LEU A 82 -1.09 0.25 15.21
N GLU A 83 0.18 -0.09 14.99
CA GLU A 83 1.17 -0.25 16.07
C GLU A 83 1.29 1.00 16.94
N LYS A 84 1.43 2.16 16.30
CA LYS A 84 1.50 3.46 16.99
C LYS A 84 0.22 3.76 17.77
N ASN A 85 -0.94 3.51 17.18
CA ASN A 85 -2.22 3.78 17.83
C ASN A 85 -2.52 2.80 18.96
N LEU A 86 -2.07 1.54 18.88
CA LEU A 86 -2.13 0.62 20.02
C LEU A 86 -1.29 1.14 21.20
N ALA A 87 -0.03 1.49 20.94
CA ALA A 87 0.88 2.03 21.95
C ALA A 87 0.35 3.34 22.57
N ARG A 88 -0.18 4.25 21.74
CA ARG A 88 -0.78 5.53 22.17
C ARG A 88 -1.98 5.34 23.10
N ASN A 89 -2.68 4.22 22.99
CA ASN A 89 -3.84 3.87 23.81
C ASN A 89 -3.53 2.84 24.91
N GLY A 90 -2.25 2.74 25.31
CA GLY A 90 -1.82 1.93 26.45
C GLY A 90 -1.91 0.42 26.22
N MET A 91 -1.83 -0.02 24.96
CA MET A 91 -1.70 -1.43 24.58
C MET A 91 -0.26 -1.70 24.11
N ALA A 92 0.16 -2.97 24.10
CA ALA A 92 1.41 -3.33 23.43
C ALA A 92 1.30 -3.00 21.93
N TYR A 93 2.40 -2.56 21.31
CA TYR A 93 2.38 -2.15 19.89
C TYR A 93 1.99 -3.30 18.95
N ASP A 94 2.22 -4.54 19.39
CA ASP A 94 1.92 -5.80 18.73
C ASP A 94 0.69 -6.53 19.32
N ALA A 95 -0.12 -5.85 20.14
CA ALA A 95 -1.29 -6.45 20.80
C ALA A 95 -2.33 -7.01 19.82
N VAL A 96 -2.32 -6.56 18.56
CA VAL A 96 -3.11 -7.13 17.47
C VAL A 96 -2.14 -7.69 16.42
N PRO A 97 -2.10 -9.02 16.21
CA PRO A 97 -1.32 -9.62 15.14
C PRO A 97 -1.66 -9.04 13.78
N LEU A 98 -0.62 -8.73 12.99
CA LEU A 98 -0.73 -8.22 11.64
C LEU A 98 -0.28 -9.27 10.64
N ILE A 99 -1.09 -9.51 9.61
CA ILE A 99 -0.76 -10.39 8.48
C ILE A 99 -0.72 -9.54 7.20
N PRO A 100 0.44 -9.37 6.55
CA PRO A 100 0.52 -8.74 5.23
C PRO A 100 -0.45 -9.38 4.24
N ALA A 101 -1.11 -8.59 3.39
CA ALA A 101 -2.08 -9.13 2.41
C ALA A 101 -1.45 -10.11 1.39
N SER A 102 -0.12 -10.10 1.24
CA SER A 102 0.64 -11.07 0.45
C SER A 102 0.71 -12.47 1.10
N GLU A 103 0.51 -12.56 2.42
CA GLU A 103 0.60 -13.80 3.19
C GLU A 103 -0.75 -14.54 3.30
N PRO A 104 -0.73 -15.86 3.54
CA PRO A 104 -1.96 -16.64 3.70
C PRO A 104 -2.67 -16.33 5.03
N LEU A 105 -4.00 -16.38 5.01
CA LEU A 105 -4.84 -16.27 6.20
C LEU A 105 -5.05 -17.65 6.86
N SER A 106 -5.23 -17.66 8.18
CA SER A 106 -5.52 -18.89 8.95
C SER A 106 -6.70 -18.70 9.89
N GLY A 107 -7.87 -19.18 9.46
CA GLY A 107 -9.13 -19.15 10.21
C GLY A 107 -9.29 -20.34 11.18
N PRO A 108 -10.54 -20.76 11.49
CA PRO A 108 -11.78 -20.11 11.07
C PRO A 108 -12.01 -18.76 11.76
N PHE A 109 -12.60 -17.79 11.04
CA PHE A 109 -13.02 -16.49 11.58
C PHE A 109 -14.53 -16.43 11.77
N ASP A 110 -14.97 -15.94 12.93
CA ASP A 110 -16.39 -15.69 13.23
C ASP A 110 -16.87 -14.37 12.62
N TRP A 111 -15.96 -13.42 12.51
CA TRP A 111 -16.22 -12.10 11.94
C TRP A 111 -15.14 -11.72 10.95
N VAL A 112 -15.56 -11.17 9.81
CA VAL A 112 -14.67 -10.49 8.87
C VAL A 112 -15.19 -9.08 8.64
N LEU A 113 -14.39 -8.10 9.03
CA LEU A 113 -14.71 -6.69 8.98
C LEU A 113 -13.87 -6.04 7.89
N ILE A 114 -14.49 -5.62 6.80
CA ILE A 114 -13.78 -5.17 5.59
C ILE A 114 -13.96 -3.67 5.43
N ARG A 115 -12.87 -2.91 5.51
CA ARG A 115 -12.82 -1.58 4.90
C ARG A 115 -12.64 -1.78 3.40
N ILE A 116 -13.62 -1.39 2.61
CA ILE A 116 -13.58 -1.65 1.17
C ILE A 116 -12.38 -0.90 0.56
N PRO A 117 -11.42 -1.60 -0.07
CA PRO A 117 -10.23 -0.98 -0.60
C PRO A 117 -10.56 -0.13 -1.82
N LYS A 118 -9.61 0.72 -2.23
CA LYS A 118 -9.76 1.58 -3.40
C LYS A 118 -9.81 0.80 -4.72
N THR A 119 -9.19 -0.38 -4.75
CA THR A 119 -9.08 -1.23 -5.94
C THR A 119 -9.99 -2.45 -5.78
N LEU A 120 -10.78 -2.76 -6.81
CA LEU A 120 -11.60 -3.97 -6.82
C LEU A 120 -10.74 -5.24 -6.84
N ALA A 121 -9.58 -5.19 -7.49
CA ALA A 121 -8.64 -6.31 -7.54
C ALA A 121 -8.16 -6.76 -6.16
N LEU A 122 -7.79 -5.81 -5.27
CA LEU A 122 -7.42 -6.17 -3.90
C LEU A 122 -8.59 -6.77 -3.13
N LEU A 123 -9.81 -6.22 -3.29
CA LEU A 123 -10.99 -6.80 -2.66
C LEU A 123 -11.22 -8.23 -3.14
N GLU A 124 -11.20 -8.46 -4.45
CA GLU A 124 -11.38 -9.78 -5.06
C GLU A 124 -10.35 -10.78 -4.53
N GLU A 125 -9.06 -10.45 -4.55
CA GLU A 125 -8.00 -11.32 -4.02
C GLU A 125 -8.21 -11.64 -2.53
N GLN A 126 -8.60 -10.65 -1.73
CA GLN A 126 -8.90 -10.84 -0.32
C GLN A 126 -10.10 -11.77 -0.10
N LEU A 127 -11.18 -11.60 -0.87
CA LEU A 127 -12.36 -12.48 -0.78
C LEU A 127 -12.03 -13.91 -1.22
N ILE A 128 -11.19 -14.07 -2.25
CA ILE A 128 -10.71 -15.39 -2.69
C ILE A 128 -9.90 -16.07 -1.58
N ARG A 129 -9.04 -15.33 -0.88
CA ARG A 129 -8.25 -15.86 0.26
C ARG A 129 -9.10 -16.20 1.49
N LEU A 130 -10.30 -15.64 1.62
CA LEU A 130 -11.23 -15.98 2.70
C LEU A 130 -11.94 -17.32 2.49
N GLN A 131 -11.92 -17.88 1.27
CA GLN A 131 -12.53 -19.16 0.98
C GLN A 131 -11.93 -20.26 1.87
N GLY A 132 -12.79 -20.98 2.60
CA GLY A 132 -12.38 -21.99 3.57
C GLY A 132 -11.85 -21.45 4.91
N GLN A 133 -11.82 -20.13 5.12
CA GLN A 133 -11.33 -19.50 6.35
C GLN A 133 -12.47 -19.00 7.27
N LEU A 134 -13.74 -19.20 6.89
CA LEU A 134 -14.90 -18.72 7.64
C LEU A 134 -15.45 -19.81 8.56
N ALA A 135 -15.79 -19.46 9.80
CA ALA A 135 -16.52 -20.34 10.71
C ALA A 135 -17.95 -20.60 10.21
N PRO A 136 -18.59 -21.72 10.56
CA PRO A 136 -20.03 -21.90 10.37
C PRO A 136 -20.80 -20.75 11.07
N GLY A 137 -21.62 -20.03 10.30
CA GLY A 137 -22.38 -18.88 10.81
C GLY A 137 -21.57 -17.58 10.94
N ALA A 138 -20.37 -17.52 10.33
CA ALA A 138 -19.56 -16.31 10.30
C ALA A 138 -20.31 -15.11 9.70
N ARG A 139 -19.90 -13.92 10.10
CA ARG A 139 -20.48 -12.65 9.63
C ARG A 139 -19.43 -11.85 8.87
N VAL A 140 -19.72 -11.56 7.60
CA VAL A 140 -18.86 -10.73 6.76
C VAL A 140 -19.54 -9.38 6.54
N VAL A 141 -18.91 -8.32 7.06
CA VAL A 141 -19.45 -6.96 7.01
C VAL A 141 -18.43 -6.03 6.39
N ALA A 142 -18.75 -5.48 5.23
CA ALA A 142 -17.92 -4.51 4.54
C ALA A 142 -18.47 -3.09 4.73
N ALA A 143 -17.58 -2.11 4.84
CA ALA A 143 -17.94 -0.71 5.06
C ALA A 143 -17.12 0.22 4.17
N ALA A 144 -17.76 1.29 3.73
CA ALA A 144 -17.12 2.42 3.07
C ALA A 144 -17.95 3.70 3.22
N MET A 145 -17.27 4.85 3.08
CA MET A 145 -17.95 6.09 2.70
C MET A 145 -18.59 5.92 1.33
N VAL A 146 -19.85 6.32 1.15
CA VAL A 146 -20.64 6.14 -0.08
C VAL A 146 -19.94 6.69 -1.32
N LYS A 147 -19.22 7.82 -1.20
CA LYS A 147 -18.43 8.39 -2.31
C LYS A 147 -17.22 7.55 -2.73
N HIS A 148 -16.81 6.60 -1.89
CA HIS A 148 -15.66 5.71 -2.09
C HIS A 148 -16.08 4.26 -2.29
N LEU A 149 -17.37 3.94 -2.16
CA LEU A 149 -17.90 2.60 -2.40
C LEU A 149 -17.93 2.31 -3.91
N PRO A 150 -17.08 1.39 -4.42
CA PRO A 150 -17.16 0.98 -5.82
C PRO A 150 -18.50 0.29 -6.08
N ARG A 151 -19.09 0.52 -7.26
CA ARG A 151 -20.40 -0.04 -7.61
C ARG A 151 -20.41 -1.57 -7.53
N SER A 152 -19.34 -2.21 -7.98
CA SER A 152 -19.23 -3.68 -8.04
C SER A 152 -18.63 -4.33 -6.80
N ALA A 153 -18.42 -3.58 -5.70
CA ALA A 153 -17.97 -4.20 -4.45
C ALA A 153 -19.03 -5.17 -3.87
N GLY A 154 -20.32 -4.85 -4.06
CA GLY A 154 -21.42 -5.74 -3.69
C GLY A 154 -21.42 -7.02 -4.54
N ASP A 155 -21.25 -6.87 -5.86
CA ASP A 155 -21.19 -8.00 -6.80
C ASP A 155 -20.09 -9.00 -6.41
N LEU A 156 -18.89 -8.51 -6.05
CA LEU A 156 -17.78 -9.38 -5.59
C LEU A 156 -18.10 -10.07 -4.25
N LEU A 157 -18.69 -9.37 -3.29
CA LEU A 157 -19.11 -9.99 -2.03
C LEU A 157 -20.15 -11.09 -2.27
N GLU A 158 -21.09 -10.86 -3.20
CA GLU A 158 -22.09 -11.85 -3.57
C GLU A 158 -21.45 -13.07 -4.24
N GLU A 159 -20.54 -12.83 -5.19
CA GLU A 159 -19.84 -13.88 -5.92
C GLU A 159 -18.91 -14.73 -5.06
N TYR A 160 -18.21 -14.16 -4.07
CA TYR A 160 -17.16 -14.88 -3.34
C TYR A 160 -17.55 -15.27 -1.90
N VAL A 161 -18.59 -14.65 -1.33
CA VAL A 161 -19.04 -14.94 0.04
C VAL A 161 -20.47 -15.46 0.06
N GLY A 162 -21.41 -14.72 -0.54
CA GLY A 162 -22.81 -15.12 -0.65
C GLY A 162 -23.76 -13.93 -0.57
N PRO A 163 -25.09 -14.16 -0.44
CA PRO A 163 -26.11 -13.11 -0.60
C PRO A 163 -25.80 -11.82 0.16
N VAL A 164 -25.88 -10.69 -0.56
CA VAL A 164 -25.51 -9.37 -0.03
C VAL A 164 -26.73 -8.52 0.26
N GLN A 165 -26.75 -7.91 1.45
CA GLN A 165 -27.72 -6.88 1.82
C GLN A 165 -27.00 -5.56 2.14
N ALA A 166 -27.46 -4.45 1.56
CA ALA A 166 -26.94 -3.13 1.89
C ALA A 166 -27.73 -2.49 3.05
N SER A 167 -27.02 -1.78 3.93
CA SER A 167 -27.64 -0.95 4.95
C SER A 167 -28.17 0.38 4.39
N LEU A 168 -28.98 1.07 5.19
CA LEU A 168 -29.21 2.50 4.99
C LEU A 168 -27.89 3.28 5.10
N ALA A 169 -27.80 4.42 4.44
CA ALA A 169 -26.63 5.29 4.56
C ALA A 169 -26.70 6.08 5.88
N VAL A 170 -25.63 6.06 6.67
CA VAL A 170 -25.51 6.79 7.94
C VAL A 170 -24.26 7.67 7.87
N LYS A 171 -24.41 8.99 8.07
CA LYS A 171 -23.28 9.96 7.95
C LYS A 171 -22.47 9.80 6.65
N LYS A 172 -23.13 9.46 5.54
CA LYS A 172 -22.52 9.16 4.22
C LYS A 172 -21.63 7.90 4.22
N ALA A 173 -21.71 7.04 5.22
CA ALA A 173 -21.18 5.68 5.23
C ALA A 173 -22.28 4.65 4.94
N ARG A 174 -21.90 3.48 4.45
CA ARG A 174 -22.80 2.35 4.18
C ARG A 174 -22.11 1.03 4.52
N LEU A 175 -22.88 0.09 5.06
CA LEU A 175 -22.47 -1.29 5.29
C LEU A 175 -23.04 -2.20 4.19
N LEU A 176 -22.28 -3.23 3.83
CA LEU A 176 -22.71 -4.36 3.03
C LEU A 176 -22.54 -5.62 3.88
N PHE A 177 -23.63 -6.36 4.08
CA PHE A 177 -23.65 -7.60 4.83
C PHE A 177 -23.65 -8.75 3.83
N ALA A 178 -22.62 -9.59 3.86
CA ALA A 178 -22.56 -10.80 3.05
C ALA A 178 -22.77 -12.02 3.95
N THR A 179 -23.73 -12.89 3.58
CA THR A 179 -24.02 -14.11 4.33
C THR A 179 -23.21 -15.26 3.73
N PRO A 180 -22.25 -15.85 4.46
CA PRO A 180 -21.46 -16.95 3.93
C PRO A 180 -22.33 -18.12 3.50
N HIS A 181 -22.15 -18.56 2.26
CA HIS A 181 -22.78 -19.74 1.72
C HIS A 181 -21.73 -20.70 1.17
N THR A 182 -22.06 -21.98 1.06
CA THR A 182 -21.16 -22.94 0.40
C THR A 182 -21.11 -22.60 -1.08
N GLN A 183 -19.91 -22.25 -1.57
CA GLN A 183 -19.67 -21.92 -2.97
C GLN A 183 -18.56 -22.78 -3.55
N GLU A 184 -18.51 -22.89 -4.88
CA GLU A 184 -17.38 -23.50 -5.58
C GLU A 184 -16.12 -22.66 -5.33
N VAL A 185 -15.01 -23.33 -5.00
CA VAL A 185 -13.73 -22.66 -4.76
C VAL A 185 -13.25 -22.01 -6.06
N ARG A 186 -13.13 -20.68 -6.03
CA ARG A 186 -12.60 -19.88 -7.14
C ARG A 186 -11.09 -19.74 -7.03
N THR A 187 -10.42 -19.75 -8.18
CA THR A 187 -8.98 -19.50 -8.29
C THR A 187 -8.72 -18.02 -8.52
N SER A 188 -7.66 -17.48 -7.92
CA SER A 188 -7.28 -16.08 -8.15
C SER A 188 -6.89 -15.81 -9.61
N PRO A 189 -7.39 -14.72 -10.22
CA PRO A 189 -6.87 -14.24 -11.50
C PRO A 189 -5.53 -13.51 -11.36
N TYR A 190 -5.01 -13.36 -10.14
CA TYR A 190 -3.74 -12.72 -9.83
C TYR A 190 -2.64 -13.76 -9.55
N PRO A 191 -1.37 -13.46 -9.89
CA PRO A 191 -0.89 -12.20 -10.46
C PRO A 191 -1.20 -12.03 -11.96
N THR A 192 -1.46 -10.81 -12.40
CA THR A 192 -1.54 -10.46 -13.83
C THR A 192 -0.14 -10.34 -14.42
N ARG A 193 0.00 -10.41 -15.76
CA ARG A 193 1.29 -10.32 -16.46
C ARG A 193 1.23 -9.35 -17.62
N TYR A 194 2.35 -8.69 -17.91
CA TYR A 194 2.57 -7.95 -19.16
C TYR A 194 4.02 -8.05 -19.60
N THR A 195 4.29 -7.88 -20.89
CA THR A 195 5.64 -7.93 -21.46
C THR A 195 6.10 -6.54 -21.89
N LEU A 196 7.42 -6.33 -21.81
CA LEU A 196 8.13 -5.21 -22.41
C LEU A 196 9.02 -5.73 -23.55
N ASP A 197 9.17 -4.94 -24.60
CA ASP A 197 10.09 -5.26 -25.70
C ASP A 197 11.51 -4.76 -25.41
N GLU A 198 11.63 -3.60 -24.74
CA GLU A 198 12.91 -2.94 -24.45
C GLU A 198 12.94 -2.40 -23.00
N PRO A 199 13.66 -3.05 -22.06
CA PRO A 199 14.29 -4.37 -22.21
C PRO A 199 13.25 -5.48 -22.35
N ALA A 200 13.62 -6.60 -22.97
CA ALA A 200 12.75 -7.75 -23.17
C ALA A 200 12.52 -8.50 -21.84
N ILE A 201 11.45 -8.14 -21.10
CA ILE A 201 11.11 -8.71 -19.79
C ILE A 201 9.60 -8.96 -19.66
N GLU A 202 9.20 -10.00 -18.94
CA GLU A 202 7.81 -10.25 -18.57
C GLU A 202 7.59 -9.96 -17.09
N LEU A 203 6.74 -9.00 -16.76
CA LEU A 203 6.49 -8.60 -15.39
C LEU A 203 5.15 -9.12 -14.90
N LEU A 204 5.15 -9.73 -13.72
CA LEU A 204 3.95 -10.08 -12.97
C LEU A 204 3.58 -9.01 -11.95
N ASN A 205 2.28 -8.92 -11.64
CA ASN A 205 1.72 -7.93 -10.72
C ASN A 205 0.63 -8.54 -9.85
N HIS A 206 0.78 -8.45 -8.53
CA HIS A 206 -0.23 -8.84 -7.56
C HIS A 206 -1.35 -7.80 -7.49
N ALA A 207 -2.47 -8.17 -6.87
CA ALA A 207 -3.77 -7.53 -7.06
C ALA A 207 -3.81 -6.01 -6.82
N ASN A 208 -3.00 -5.50 -5.88
CA ASN A 208 -2.97 -4.08 -5.53
C ASN A 208 -1.82 -3.27 -6.13
N VAL A 209 -1.00 -3.88 -7.00
CA VAL A 209 0.14 -3.20 -7.63
C VAL A 209 -0.33 -2.10 -8.59
N PHE A 210 0.33 -0.94 -8.53
CA PHE A 210 0.02 0.21 -9.40
C PHE A 210 0.20 -0.15 -10.88
N CYS A 211 -0.75 0.27 -11.73
CA CYS A 211 -0.74 -0.05 -13.16
C CYS A 211 -0.53 -1.55 -13.47
N ARG A 212 -1.16 -2.45 -12.69
CA ARG A 212 -0.97 -3.91 -12.83
C ARG A 212 -1.21 -4.51 -14.23
N ASP A 213 -2.03 -3.86 -15.07
CA ASP A 213 -2.42 -4.38 -16.39
C ASP A 213 -1.43 -3.95 -17.50
N GLY A 214 -0.42 -3.13 -17.19
CA GLY A 214 0.57 -2.71 -18.18
C GLY A 214 1.52 -1.61 -17.69
N LEU A 215 2.61 -1.41 -18.42
CA LEU A 215 3.64 -0.44 -18.04
C LEU A 215 3.11 0.98 -17.89
N ASP A 216 3.28 1.55 -16.68
CA ASP A 216 3.01 2.96 -16.40
C ASP A 216 3.74 3.87 -17.39
N ILE A 217 3.03 4.87 -17.89
CA ILE A 217 3.53 5.79 -18.91
C ILE A 217 4.64 6.72 -18.37
N GLY A 218 4.66 7.00 -17.07
CA GLY A 218 5.75 7.74 -16.41
C GLY A 218 7.00 6.86 -16.33
N THR A 219 6.87 5.64 -15.82
CA THR A 219 7.94 4.63 -15.81
C THR A 219 8.51 4.43 -17.21
N ARG A 220 7.66 4.26 -18.23
CA ARG A 220 8.06 4.14 -19.63
C ARG A 220 8.88 5.32 -20.11
N ALA A 221 8.54 6.53 -19.69
CA ALA A 221 9.30 7.73 -20.04
C ALA A 221 10.67 7.79 -19.34
N LEU A 222 10.81 7.18 -18.16
CA LEU A 222 12.05 7.14 -17.39
C LEU A 222 13.04 6.08 -17.88
N LEU A 223 12.55 4.90 -18.30
CA LEU A 223 13.37 3.73 -18.65
C LEU A 223 14.57 4.03 -19.58
N PRO A 224 14.44 4.80 -20.68
CA PRO A 224 15.56 5.06 -21.59
C PRO A 224 16.69 5.90 -20.97
N TYR A 225 16.42 6.57 -19.85
CA TYR A 225 17.31 7.53 -19.21
C TYR A 225 17.85 7.05 -17.87
N LEU A 226 17.68 5.76 -17.56
CA LEU A 226 18.30 5.15 -16.39
C LEU A 226 19.84 5.25 -16.47
N PRO A 227 20.52 5.47 -15.34
CA PRO A 227 21.97 5.57 -15.33
C PRO A 227 22.63 4.24 -15.71
N LYS A 228 23.74 4.35 -16.44
CA LYS A 228 24.58 3.24 -16.90
C LYS A 228 25.99 3.36 -16.34
N ASN A 229 26.77 2.28 -16.43
CA ASN A 229 28.16 2.22 -15.96
C ASN A 229 28.29 2.55 -14.46
N LEU A 230 27.37 2.03 -13.66
CA LEU A 230 27.31 2.32 -12.22
C LEU A 230 28.41 1.64 -11.40
N GLY A 231 29.10 0.62 -11.94
CA GLY A 231 30.04 -0.19 -11.16
C GLY A 231 29.34 -0.76 -9.92
N ALA A 232 30.02 -0.73 -8.76
CA ALA A 232 29.49 -1.22 -7.48
C ALA A 232 28.57 -0.22 -6.75
N ALA A 233 27.89 0.69 -7.46
CA ALA A 233 27.00 1.68 -6.84
C ALA A 233 25.84 1.02 -6.07
N ARG A 234 25.44 1.65 -4.97
CA ARG A 234 24.26 1.30 -4.19
C ARG A 234 23.06 2.10 -4.71
N VAL A 235 22.10 1.39 -5.29
CA VAL A 235 20.92 1.95 -5.97
C VAL A 235 19.67 1.62 -5.17
N ALA A 236 18.82 2.61 -4.92
CA ALA A 236 17.47 2.35 -4.43
C ALA A 236 16.42 2.65 -5.49
N ASP A 237 15.39 1.80 -5.58
CA ASP A 237 14.15 2.06 -6.31
C ASP A 237 13.06 2.41 -5.30
N LEU A 238 12.71 3.70 -5.25
CA LEU A 238 11.84 4.30 -4.24
C LEU A 238 10.40 4.38 -4.76
N GLY A 239 9.54 3.54 -4.19
CA GLY A 239 8.21 3.24 -4.74
C GLY A 239 8.34 2.26 -5.90
N CYS A 240 8.97 1.11 -5.65
CA CYS A 240 9.42 0.21 -6.70
C CYS A 240 8.28 -0.43 -7.50
N GLY A 241 7.05 -0.48 -6.97
CA GLY A 241 5.94 -1.20 -7.59
C GLY A 241 6.35 -2.64 -7.87
N ASN A 242 6.27 -3.07 -9.13
CA ASN A 242 6.66 -4.40 -9.55
C ASN A 242 8.17 -4.60 -9.82
N GLY A 243 9.01 -3.59 -9.52
CA GLY A 243 10.47 -3.64 -9.61
C GLY A 243 11.06 -3.30 -10.99
N VAL A 244 10.24 -2.88 -11.96
CA VAL A 244 10.68 -2.65 -13.35
C VAL A 244 11.86 -1.68 -13.51
N LEU A 245 11.92 -0.59 -12.73
CA LEU A 245 13.02 0.38 -12.83
C LEU A 245 14.33 -0.23 -12.33
N ALA A 246 14.30 -0.89 -11.17
CA ALA A 246 15.45 -1.60 -10.64
C ALA A 246 15.91 -2.74 -11.57
N ILE A 247 14.99 -3.56 -12.08
CA ILE A 247 15.32 -4.69 -12.98
C ILE A 247 15.97 -4.18 -14.27
N ALA A 248 15.38 -3.17 -14.92
CA ALA A 248 15.95 -2.59 -16.13
C ALA A 248 17.32 -1.96 -15.86
N SER A 249 17.50 -1.27 -14.73
CA SER A 249 18.80 -0.75 -14.33
C SER A 249 19.82 -1.87 -14.08
N ALA A 250 19.42 -2.93 -13.39
CA ALA A 250 20.28 -4.04 -13.00
C ALA A 250 20.79 -4.86 -14.19
N LEU A 251 19.99 -4.98 -15.26
CA LEU A 251 20.40 -5.61 -16.52
C LEU A 251 21.57 -4.87 -17.20
N ASP A 252 21.57 -3.54 -17.15
CA ASP A 252 22.63 -2.70 -17.71
C ASP A 252 23.80 -2.44 -16.73
N ASN A 253 23.64 -2.81 -15.45
CA ASN A 253 24.61 -2.54 -14.37
C ASN A 253 24.80 -3.80 -13.50
N PRO A 254 25.58 -4.79 -13.95
CA PRO A 254 25.68 -6.10 -13.29
C PRO A 254 26.34 -6.06 -11.91
N ASP A 255 27.24 -5.10 -11.66
CA ASP A 255 27.98 -4.99 -10.40
C ASP A 255 27.28 -4.14 -9.32
N ALA A 256 26.20 -3.44 -9.68
CA ALA A 256 25.50 -2.55 -8.75
C ALA A 256 24.67 -3.33 -7.72
N HIS A 257 24.46 -2.73 -6.54
CA HIS A 257 23.67 -3.31 -5.46
C HIS A 257 22.32 -2.61 -5.33
N TYR A 258 21.24 -3.37 -5.20
CA TYR A 258 19.89 -2.83 -5.30
C TYR A 258 19.10 -2.97 -4.00
N THR A 259 18.38 -1.91 -3.65
CA THR A 259 17.34 -1.88 -2.62
C THR A 259 16.02 -1.46 -3.25
N LEU A 260 15.01 -2.31 -3.23
CA LEU A 260 13.68 -2.03 -3.76
C LEU A 260 12.74 -1.82 -2.57
N VAL A 261 12.09 -0.66 -2.54
CA VAL A 261 11.24 -0.27 -1.42
C VAL A 261 9.89 0.22 -1.92
N ASP A 262 8.83 -0.29 -1.31
CA ASP A 262 7.46 0.16 -1.53
C ASP A 262 6.68 0.16 -0.22
N GLU A 263 5.58 0.90 -0.13
CA GLU A 263 4.68 0.78 1.03
C GLU A 263 3.76 -0.44 0.91
N SER A 264 3.56 -0.95 -0.30
CA SER A 264 2.69 -2.10 -0.59
C SER A 264 3.43 -3.43 -0.41
N TYR A 265 2.88 -4.32 0.42
CA TYR A 265 3.42 -5.67 0.58
C TYR A 265 3.33 -6.48 -0.73
N MET A 266 2.23 -6.34 -1.48
CA MET A 266 2.04 -6.95 -2.79
C MET A 266 2.98 -6.38 -3.86
N ALA A 267 3.31 -5.08 -3.81
CA ALA A 267 4.33 -4.51 -4.69
C ALA A 267 5.70 -5.15 -4.43
N VAL A 268 6.11 -5.23 -3.16
CA VAL A 268 7.37 -5.88 -2.78
C VAL A 268 7.37 -7.36 -3.16
N GLN A 269 6.25 -8.06 -3.01
CA GLN A 269 6.09 -9.44 -3.49
C GLN A 269 6.28 -9.54 -5.01
N SER A 270 5.63 -8.68 -5.79
CA SER A 270 5.80 -8.66 -7.26
C SER A 270 7.23 -8.33 -7.67
N ALA A 271 7.85 -7.35 -7.02
CA ALA A 271 9.24 -6.99 -7.25
C ALA A 271 10.19 -8.16 -6.95
N ALA A 272 9.95 -8.90 -5.87
CA ALA A 272 10.75 -10.06 -5.51
C ALA A 272 10.66 -11.18 -6.56
N GLU A 273 9.45 -11.52 -6.99
CA GLU A 273 9.24 -12.58 -7.98
C GLU A 273 9.78 -12.17 -9.36
N ASN A 274 9.56 -10.92 -9.78
CA ASN A 274 10.12 -10.40 -11.03
C ASN A 274 11.64 -10.30 -11.00
N TRP A 275 12.24 -9.87 -9.89
CA TRP A 275 13.68 -9.83 -9.73
C TRP A 275 14.27 -11.23 -9.90
N ARG A 276 13.73 -12.22 -9.18
CA ARG A 276 14.16 -13.61 -9.27
C ARG A 276 14.02 -14.17 -10.69
N ALA A 277 12.94 -13.84 -11.40
CA ALA A 277 12.70 -14.30 -12.76
C ALA A 277 13.73 -13.78 -13.79
N HIS A 278 14.23 -12.55 -13.63
CA HIS A 278 15.12 -11.92 -14.62
C HIS A 278 16.59 -11.87 -14.20
N LEU A 279 16.87 -11.94 -12.90
CA LEU A 279 18.20 -11.74 -12.33
C LEU A 279 18.65 -12.93 -11.45
N GLY A 280 17.81 -13.98 -11.32
CA GLY A 280 18.14 -15.20 -10.59
C GLY A 280 18.33 -14.95 -9.09
N GLU A 281 19.39 -15.53 -8.53
CA GLU A 281 19.76 -15.40 -7.11
C GLU A 281 20.61 -14.15 -6.82
N ARG A 282 20.65 -13.16 -7.73
CA ARG A 282 21.40 -11.93 -7.50
C ARG A 282 20.90 -11.23 -6.25
N ASP A 283 21.83 -10.88 -5.36
CA ASP A 283 21.53 -10.19 -4.11
C ASP A 283 20.73 -8.90 -4.34
N VAL A 284 19.65 -8.75 -3.57
CA VAL A 284 18.78 -7.58 -3.55
C VAL A 284 18.16 -7.43 -2.16
N VAL A 285 17.99 -6.19 -1.72
CA VAL A 285 17.22 -5.87 -0.51
C VAL A 285 15.82 -5.48 -0.93
N LEU A 286 14.82 -6.22 -0.47
CA LEU A 286 13.39 -5.97 -0.72
C LEU A 286 12.72 -5.60 0.60
N ARG A 287 12.01 -4.47 0.65
CA ARG A 287 11.42 -4.00 1.90
C ARG A 287 10.09 -3.31 1.68
N ALA A 288 9.07 -3.75 2.43
CA ALA A 288 7.89 -2.94 2.67
C ALA A 288 8.25 -1.86 3.71
N ALA A 289 8.17 -0.58 3.35
CA ALA A 289 8.51 0.52 4.24
C ALA A 289 7.88 1.85 3.82
N ASP A 290 7.94 2.81 4.73
CA ASP A 290 7.63 4.22 4.48
C ASP A 290 8.75 4.91 3.67
N GLY A 291 8.82 4.60 2.38
CA GLY A 291 9.88 5.11 1.50
C GLY A 291 11.27 4.80 2.05
N LEU A 292 12.19 5.77 2.05
CA LEU A 292 13.56 5.57 2.56
C LEU A 292 13.72 6.00 4.03
N ASP A 293 12.66 6.03 4.84
CA ASP A 293 12.72 6.49 6.24
C ASP A 293 13.70 5.70 7.10
N THR A 294 13.81 4.39 6.85
CA THR A 294 14.73 3.48 7.56
C THR A 294 16.07 3.28 6.84
N GLN A 295 16.29 4.00 5.73
CA GLN A 295 17.56 3.95 5.02
C GLN A 295 18.63 4.74 5.77
N GLN A 296 19.84 4.18 5.90
CA GLN A 296 20.93 4.90 6.54
C GLN A 296 21.26 6.19 5.75
N PRO A 297 21.53 7.33 6.43
CA PRO A 297 22.03 8.53 5.76
C PRO A 297 23.32 8.25 5.00
N ASP A 298 23.52 8.94 3.87
CA ASP A 298 24.74 8.84 3.05
C ASP A 298 25.14 7.38 2.70
N SER A 299 24.13 6.53 2.41
CA SER A 299 24.31 5.10 2.12
C SER A 299 23.97 4.70 0.69
N LEU A 300 23.44 5.62 -0.12
CA LEU A 300 23.06 5.36 -1.51
C LEU A 300 23.83 6.25 -2.47
N ASP A 301 24.20 5.71 -3.62
CA ASP A 301 24.86 6.44 -4.70
C ASP A 301 23.81 6.94 -5.71
N VAL A 302 22.74 6.17 -5.92
CA VAL A 302 21.65 6.48 -6.83
C VAL A 302 20.30 6.17 -6.19
N VAL A 303 19.31 7.04 -6.42
CA VAL A 303 17.89 6.75 -6.16
C VAL A 303 17.12 6.89 -7.47
N LEU A 304 16.34 5.88 -7.82
CA LEU A 304 15.38 5.87 -8.93
C LEU A 304 13.98 6.09 -8.34
N CYS A 305 13.15 6.92 -8.96
CA CYS A 305 11.84 7.22 -8.42
C CYS A 305 10.82 7.60 -9.49
N ASN A 306 9.65 6.94 -9.45
CA ASN A 306 8.44 7.41 -10.10
C ASN A 306 7.38 7.67 -9.01
N PRO A 307 7.28 8.90 -8.46
CA PRO A 307 6.36 9.18 -7.38
C PRO A 307 4.90 8.96 -7.80
N PRO A 308 4.02 8.52 -6.90
CA PRO A 308 2.61 8.33 -7.21
C PRO A 308 1.95 9.66 -7.61
N PHE A 309 1.18 9.61 -8.71
CA PHE A 309 0.40 10.74 -9.18
C PHE A 309 -1.05 10.61 -8.71
N HIS A 310 -1.48 11.47 -7.79
CA HIS A 310 -2.89 11.61 -7.47
C HIS A 310 -3.46 12.88 -8.10
N GLN A 311 -4.63 12.76 -8.75
CA GLN A 311 -5.40 13.90 -9.26
C GLN A 311 -5.87 14.85 -8.14
N GLN A 312 -5.72 14.45 -6.87
CA GLN A 312 -5.86 15.32 -5.70
C GLN A 312 -4.50 15.97 -5.41
N GLN A 313 -4.28 17.14 -6.02
CA GLN A 313 -2.99 17.84 -6.07
C GLN A 313 -2.29 17.96 -4.70
N VAL A 314 -3.02 18.12 -3.59
CA VAL A 314 -2.41 18.38 -2.27
C VAL A 314 -1.72 17.13 -1.68
N VAL A 315 -2.34 15.94 -1.78
CA VAL A 315 -1.81 14.71 -1.16
C VAL A 315 -0.60 14.19 -1.95
N GLY A 316 -0.68 14.21 -3.29
CA GLY A 316 0.44 13.77 -4.13
C GLY A 316 1.66 14.69 -4.01
N ASP A 317 1.46 15.98 -3.79
CA ASP A 317 2.53 16.96 -3.70
C ASP A 317 3.33 16.85 -2.37
N PHE A 318 2.64 16.52 -1.27
CA PHE A 318 3.25 16.20 0.01
C PHE A 318 4.08 14.90 -0.06
N LEU A 319 3.50 13.83 -0.64
CA LEU A 319 4.17 12.53 -0.71
C LEU A 319 5.45 12.61 -1.56
N ALA A 320 5.37 13.23 -2.74
CA ALA A 320 6.55 13.45 -3.57
C ALA A 320 7.63 14.27 -2.85
N TRP A 321 7.24 15.34 -2.15
CA TRP A 321 8.18 16.13 -1.35
C TRP A 321 8.90 15.31 -0.27
N ARG A 322 8.15 14.46 0.43
CA ARG A 322 8.71 13.57 1.45
C ARG A 322 9.68 12.54 0.86
N MET A 323 9.33 11.95 -0.29
CA MET A 323 10.24 11.07 -1.03
C MET A 323 11.54 11.81 -1.43
N PHE A 324 11.47 13.10 -1.81
CA PHE A 324 12.67 13.87 -2.17
C PHE A 324 13.56 14.15 -0.95
N LEU A 325 12.96 14.46 0.20
CA LEU A 325 13.69 14.65 1.46
C LEU A 325 14.40 13.36 1.88
N GLN A 326 13.70 12.23 1.85
CA GLN A 326 14.25 10.93 2.19
C GLN A 326 15.38 10.52 1.21
N ALA A 327 15.18 10.70 -0.10
CA ALA A 327 16.21 10.45 -1.10
C ALA A 327 17.45 11.32 -0.87
N ARG A 328 17.29 12.62 -0.61
CA ARG A 328 18.42 13.51 -0.29
C ARG A 328 19.16 13.06 0.97
N ALA A 329 18.46 12.64 2.02
CA ALA A 329 19.07 12.18 3.26
C ALA A 329 19.91 10.92 3.02
N ALA A 330 19.36 9.95 2.28
CA ALA A 330 20.00 8.67 2.01
C ALA A 330 21.16 8.73 1.00
N LEU A 331 21.15 9.68 0.06
CA LEU A 331 22.21 9.82 -0.95
C LEU A 331 23.54 10.28 -0.33
N VAL A 332 24.68 9.76 -0.80
CA VAL A 332 26.03 10.28 -0.50
C VAL A 332 26.24 11.66 -1.14
N THR A 333 27.27 12.39 -0.70
CA THR A 333 27.71 13.59 -1.40
C THR A 333 28.09 13.25 -2.84
N GLY A 334 27.51 13.95 -3.82
CA GLY A 334 27.67 13.66 -5.25
C GLY A 334 26.75 12.56 -5.80
N GLY A 335 26.01 11.85 -4.94
CA GLY A 335 24.96 10.91 -5.34
C GLY A 335 23.79 11.62 -6.05
N ALA A 336 22.97 10.85 -6.77
CA ALA A 336 21.93 11.42 -7.63
C ALA A 336 20.56 10.73 -7.49
N LEU A 337 19.51 11.56 -7.45
CA LEU A 337 18.12 11.15 -7.63
C LEU A 337 17.74 11.29 -9.11
N TYR A 338 17.28 10.19 -9.72
CA TYR A 338 16.66 10.14 -11.04
C TYR A 338 15.15 9.99 -10.88
N ILE A 339 14.41 10.91 -11.49
CA ILE A 339 12.97 11.00 -11.25
C ILE A 339 12.20 11.38 -12.51
N VAL A 340 11.03 10.79 -12.67
CA VAL A 340 10.02 11.23 -13.63
C VAL A 340 8.88 11.95 -12.92
N GLY A 341 8.40 13.03 -13.51
CA GLY A 341 7.24 13.77 -13.01
C GLY A 341 6.39 14.32 -14.13
N ASN A 342 5.08 14.46 -13.90
CA ASN A 342 4.23 15.21 -14.82
C ASN A 342 4.70 16.67 -14.90
N ARG A 343 4.76 17.24 -16.11
CA ARG A 343 5.23 18.62 -16.35
C ARG A 343 4.58 19.67 -15.44
N HIS A 344 3.28 19.57 -15.25
CA HIS A 344 2.50 20.53 -14.48
C HIS A 344 2.81 20.53 -12.97
N LEU A 345 3.50 19.50 -12.45
CA LEU A 345 3.84 19.40 -11.02
C LEU A 345 5.09 20.22 -10.64
N GLY A 346 5.87 20.69 -11.62
CA GLY A 346 6.96 21.63 -11.36
C GLY A 346 8.06 21.10 -10.44
N TYR A 347 8.34 19.79 -10.46
CA TYR A 347 9.31 19.15 -9.54
C TYR A 347 10.72 19.76 -9.58
N HIS A 348 11.15 20.35 -10.70
CA HIS A 348 12.42 21.06 -10.81
C HIS A 348 12.56 22.15 -9.71
N THR A 349 11.52 22.94 -9.47
CA THR A 349 11.53 24.00 -8.44
C THR A 349 11.67 23.42 -7.04
N LYS A 350 11.02 22.29 -6.76
CA LYS A 350 11.12 21.59 -5.48
C LYS A 350 12.50 21.00 -5.27
N LEU A 351 13.01 20.29 -6.27
CA LEU A 351 14.33 19.65 -6.21
C LEU A 351 15.43 20.70 -6.06
N SER A 352 15.33 21.87 -6.72
CA SER A 352 16.32 22.95 -6.59
C SER A 352 16.40 23.57 -5.19
N ARG A 353 15.38 23.36 -4.34
CA ARG A 353 15.44 23.76 -2.91
C ARG A 353 16.20 22.75 -2.05
N LEU A 354 16.34 21.52 -2.53
CA LEU A 354 16.88 20.38 -1.77
C LEU A 354 18.27 19.97 -2.27
N PHE A 355 18.52 20.03 -3.57
CA PHE A 355 19.72 19.52 -4.23
C PHE A 355 20.56 20.66 -4.80
N ARG A 356 21.88 20.47 -4.88
CA ARG A 356 22.82 21.50 -5.37
C ARG A 356 22.70 21.74 -6.88
N GLY A 357 22.30 20.72 -7.64
CA GLY A 357 22.11 20.81 -9.07
C GLY A 357 20.94 19.95 -9.52
N VAL A 358 20.08 20.52 -10.37
CA VAL A 358 18.96 19.83 -11.00
C VAL A 358 19.08 19.99 -12.50
N GLU A 359 19.17 18.86 -13.18
CA GLU A 359 19.31 18.75 -14.62
C GLU A 359 18.04 18.12 -15.21
N GLN A 360 17.49 18.72 -16.27
CA GLN A 360 16.46 18.06 -17.06
C GLN A 360 17.14 17.16 -18.09
N VAL A 361 17.16 15.86 -17.82
CA VAL A 361 17.79 14.85 -18.67
C VAL A 361 17.02 14.69 -19.98
N ALA A 362 15.69 14.68 -19.89
CA ALA A 362 14.80 14.55 -21.04
C ALA A 362 13.41 15.05 -20.71
N ALA A 363 12.57 15.18 -21.73
CA ALA A 363 11.15 15.47 -21.54
C ALA A 363 10.31 14.98 -22.72
N THR A 364 9.09 14.57 -22.43
CA THR A 364 8.01 14.26 -23.41
C THR A 364 6.93 15.34 -23.29
N PRO A 365 5.87 15.38 -24.12
CA PRO A 365 4.77 16.34 -23.91
C PRO A 365 4.13 16.28 -22.52
N LYS A 366 4.13 15.12 -21.87
CA LYS A 366 3.47 14.90 -20.58
C LYS A 366 4.44 14.89 -19.38
N PHE A 367 5.65 14.36 -19.58
CA PHE A 367 6.60 14.07 -18.50
C PHE A 367 7.91 14.84 -18.64
N VAL A 368 8.56 15.09 -17.52
CA VAL A 368 9.96 15.52 -17.42
C VAL A 368 10.75 14.48 -16.66
N ILE A 369 11.96 14.20 -17.13
CA ILE A 369 12.93 13.34 -16.47
C ILE A 369 14.00 14.26 -15.91
N LEU A 370 14.18 14.22 -14.60
CA LEU A 370 15.10 15.07 -13.87
C LEU A 370 16.17 14.24 -13.18
N LYS A 371 17.38 14.79 -13.10
CA LYS A 371 18.49 14.31 -12.29
C LYS A 371 18.86 15.38 -11.27
N ALA A 372 18.77 15.06 -9.99
CA ALA A 372 19.11 15.97 -8.90
C ALA A 372 20.32 15.43 -8.12
N ARG A 373 21.39 16.23 -7.99
CA ARG A 373 22.66 15.83 -7.33
C ARG A 373 22.79 16.44 -5.94
N LYS A 374 23.19 15.62 -4.95
CA LYS A 374 23.37 16.06 -3.55
C LYS A 374 24.61 16.91 -3.37
#